data_AF-A0A399I7G5-F1
#
_entry.id   AF-A0A399I7G5-F1
#
_cell.length_a   1.000
_cell.length_b   1.000
_cell.length_c   1.000
_cell.angle_alpha   90.00
_cell.angle_beta   90.00
_cell.angle_gamma   90.00
#
_symmetry.space_group_name_H-M   'P 1'
#
loop_
_entity.id
_entity.type
_entity.pdbx_description
1 polymer ?
#
loop_
_entity_poly.entity_id
_entity_poly.type
_entity_poly.pdbx_seq_one_letter_code
_entity_poly.pdbx_strand_id
1 'polypeptide(L)' 'MKLTGAPKLVVWAEKIRQDRLKVWQETSPEIFKAIEPLVNLQTSADWWISYKDKGLEVVCTHLLEGKRQRPATGPRRK' A
#
# COMPACT_ATOMS: atom_id res chain seq x y z
N MET A 1 -11.89 7.21 -3.88
CA MET A 1 -10.89 8.16 -3.35
C MET A 1 -9.74 8.25 -4.34
N LYS A 2 -9.30 9.48 -4.69
CA LYS A 2 -8.15 9.71 -5.57
C LYS A 2 -6.84 9.57 -4.78
N LEU A 3 -5.81 9.03 -5.40
CA LEU A 3 -4.49 8.98 -4.77
C LEU A 3 -3.87 10.38 -4.73
N THR A 4 -3.08 10.65 -3.70
CA THR A 4 -2.36 11.90 -3.46
C THR A 4 -0.86 11.69 -3.71
N GLY A 5 -0.23 12.63 -4.41
CA GLY A 5 1.18 12.55 -4.78
C GLY A 5 1.49 13.29 -6.08
N ALA A 6 2.72 13.15 -6.58
CA ALA A 6 3.10 13.74 -7.85
C ALA A 6 2.25 13.16 -8.99
N PRO A 7 1.78 13.96 -9.98
CA PRO A 7 0.83 13.51 -11.00
C PRO A 7 1.28 12.26 -11.77
N LYS A 8 2.57 12.17 -12.11
CA LYS A 8 3.15 10.99 -12.77
C LYS A 8 3.13 9.74 -11.89
N LEU A 9 3.32 9.91 -10.58
CA LEU A 9 3.31 8.81 -9.61
C LEU A 9 1.88 8.35 -9.32
N VAL A 10 0.91 9.25 -9.29
CA VAL A 10 -0.51 8.93 -9.08
C VAL A 10 -1.02 7.97 -10.15
N VAL A 11 -0.77 8.25 -11.43
CA VAL A 11 -1.20 7.38 -12.54
C VAL A 11 -0.57 5.99 -12.42
N TRP A 12 0.71 5.92 -12.02
CA TRP A 12 1.40 4.65 -11.85
C TRP A 12 0.90 3.89 -10.61
N ALA A 13 0.69 4.58 -9.50
CA ALA A 13 0.17 4.03 -8.27
C ALA A 13 -1.27 3.52 -8.43
N GLU A 14 -2.10 4.16 -9.26
CA GLU A 14 -3.45 3.67 -9.57
C GLU A 14 -3.40 2.33 -10.31
N LYS A 15 -2.47 2.17 -11.28
CA LYS A 15 -2.26 0.89 -11.96
C LYS A 15 -1.81 -0.19 -10.99
N ILE A 16 -0.82 0.11 -10.15
CA ILE A 16 -0.31 -0.82 -9.13
C ILE A 16 -1.43 -1.21 -8.16
N ARG A 17 -2.24 -0.24 -7.70
CA ARG A 17 -3.36 -0.49 -6.80
C ARG A 17 -4.33 -1.51 -7.40
N GLN A 18 -4.78 -1.32 -8.62
CA GLN A 18 -5.73 -2.23 -9.27
C GLN A 18 -5.15 -3.65 -9.39
N ASP A 19 -3.89 -3.75 -9.82
CA ASP A 19 -3.21 -5.04 -9.98
C ASP A 19 -3.05 -5.75 -8.63
N ARG A 20 -2.57 -5.04 -7.60
CA ARG A 20 -2.38 -5.60 -6.25
C ARG A 20 -3.67 -6.00 -5.57
N LEU A 21 -4.72 -5.20 -5.69
CA LEU A 21 -6.04 -5.56 -5.14
C LEU A 21 -6.53 -6.89 -5.72
N LYS A 22 -6.38 -7.07 -7.04
CA LYS A 22 -6.72 -8.32 -7.71
C LYS A 22 -5.86 -9.48 -7.21
N VAL A 23 -4.54 -9.32 -7.20
CA VAL A 23 -3.61 -10.35 -6.72
C VAL A 23 -3.88 -10.74 -5.27
N TRP A 24 -4.14 -9.77 -4.38
CA TRP A 24 -4.44 -10.03 -2.97
C TRP A 24 -5.76 -10.76 -2.78
N GLN A 25 -6.78 -10.39 -3.54
CA GLN A 25 -8.07 -11.06 -3.54
C GLN A 25 -7.94 -12.52 -4.02
N GLU A 26 -7.11 -12.80 -5.02
CA GLU A 26 -6.85 -14.15 -5.53
C GLU A 26 -5.94 -14.97 -4.60
N THR A 27 -4.94 -14.33 -3.97
CA THR A 27 -3.96 -15.01 -3.12
C THR A 27 -4.56 -15.42 -1.78
N SER A 28 -5.27 -14.50 -1.11
CA SER A 28 -5.86 -14.75 0.22
C SER A 28 -7.06 -13.84 0.46
N PRO A 29 -8.26 -14.24 0.00
CA PRO A 29 -9.45 -13.41 0.09
C PRO A 29 -9.85 -13.09 1.54
N GLU A 30 -9.63 -14.01 2.48
CA GLU A 30 -9.97 -13.80 3.90
C GLU A 30 -9.11 -12.71 4.55
N ILE A 31 -7.79 -12.76 4.32
CA ILE A 31 -6.84 -11.77 4.82
C ILE A 31 -7.10 -10.42 4.14
N PHE A 32 -7.28 -10.42 2.82
CA PHE A 32 -7.56 -9.21 2.07
C PHE A 32 -8.82 -8.51 2.58
N LYS A 33 -9.91 -9.24 2.82
CA LYS A 33 -11.16 -8.67 3.36
C LYS A 33 -10.99 -8.01 4.73
N ALA A 34 -10.09 -8.53 5.57
CA ALA A 34 -9.78 -7.93 6.86
C ALA A 34 -9.00 -6.59 6.74
N ILE A 35 -8.08 -6.51 5.77
CA ILE A 35 -7.27 -5.29 5.54
C ILE A 35 -7.87 -4.33 4.51
N GLU A 36 -8.86 -4.74 3.73
CA GLU A 36 -9.54 -3.95 2.70
C GLU A 36 -9.95 -2.54 3.18
N PRO A 37 -10.59 -2.37 4.36
CA PRO A 37 -10.90 -1.03 4.86
C PRO A 37 -9.63 -0.19 5.12
N LEU A 38 -8.55 -0.80 5.64
CA LEU A 38 -7.28 -0.11 5.89
C LEU A 38 -6.57 0.28 4.58
N VAL A 39 -6.53 -0.63 3.62
CA VAL A 39 -5.98 -0.41 2.29
C VAL A 39 -6.76 0.70 1.56
N ASN A 40 -8.08 0.73 1.69
CA ASN A 40 -8.92 1.75 1.05
C ASN A 40 -8.77 3.14 1.66
N LEU A 41 -8.35 3.25 2.92
CA LEU A 41 -7.97 4.52 3.54
C LEU A 41 -6.63 5.04 2.98
N GLN A 42 -5.85 4.18 2.34
CA GLN A 42 -4.52 4.52 1.89
C GLN A 42 -4.52 5.26 0.55
N THR A 43 -4.42 6.58 0.65
CA THR A 43 -4.44 7.51 -0.49
C THR A 43 -3.06 7.85 -1.02
N SER A 44 -1.97 7.54 -0.32
CA SER A 44 -0.62 7.93 -0.75
C SER A 44 -0.14 7.11 -1.95
N ALA A 45 0.15 7.77 -3.07
CA ALA A 45 0.71 7.14 -4.26
C ALA A 45 2.08 6.50 -3.99
N ASP A 46 2.91 7.16 -3.17
CA ASP A 46 4.24 6.68 -2.79
C ASP A 46 4.19 5.35 -2.01
N TRP A 47 3.16 5.19 -1.17
CA TRP A 47 2.92 3.94 -0.45
C TRP A 47 2.64 2.79 -1.42
N TRP A 48 1.70 2.98 -2.34
CA TRP A 48 1.36 1.96 -3.34
C TRP A 48 2.58 1.54 -4.18
N ILE A 49 3.44 2.50 -4.52
CA ILE A 49 4.67 2.24 -5.26
C ILE A 49 5.69 1.47 -4.40
N SER A 50 5.88 1.88 -3.14
CA SER A 50 6.85 1.26 -2.22
C SER A 50 6.49 -0.18 -1.84
N TYR A 51 5.20 -0.53 -1.89
CA TYR A 51 4.68 -1.85 -1.57
C TYR A 51 4.29 -2.68 -2.81
N LYS A 52 4.59 -2.19 -4.03
CA LYS A 52 4.21 -2.85 -5.29
C LYS A 52 4.76 -4.27 -5.42
N ASP A 53 6.00 -4.49 -4.97
CA ASP A 53 6.70 -5.78 -5.05
C ASP A 53 6.59 -6.59 -3.75
N LYS A 54 5.88 -6.06 -2.74
CA LYS A 54 5.79 -6.69 -1.41
C LYS A 54 4.57 -7.58 -1.29
N GLY A 55 4.75 -8.77 -0.72
CA GLY A 55 3.67 -9.74 -0.47
C GLY A 55 2.58 -9.20 0.46
N LEU A 56 1.40 -9.83 0.40
CA LEU A 56 0.24 -9.47 1.23
C LEU A 56 0.58 -9.53 2.72
N GLU A 57 1.38 -10.50 3.16
CA GLU A 57 1.84 -10.61 4.55
C GLU A 57 2.56 -9.36 5.03
N VAL A 58 3.53 -8.86 4.26
CA VAL A 58 4.29 -7.64 4.62
C VAL A 58 3.39 -6.42 4.67
N VAL A 59 2.42 -6.33 3.75
CA VAL A 59 1.45 -5.24 3.75
C VAL A 59 0.49 -5.34 4.93
N CYS A 60 0.03 -6.54 5.29
CA CYS A 60 -0.79 -6.78 6.47
C CYS A 60 -0.04 -6.39 7.74
N THR A 61 1.19 -6.88 7.90
CA THR A 61 2.08 -6.51 8.99
C THR A 61 2.20 -5.00 9.09
N HIS A 62 2.47 -4.30 7.98
CA HIS A 62 2.57 -2.84 8.00
C HIS A 62 1.25 -2.11 8.28
N LEU A 63 0.10 -2.60 7.79
CA LEU A 63 -1.20 -1.97 8.04
C LEU A 63 -1.74 -2.23 9.44
N LEU A 64 -1.48 -3.42 9.99
CA LEU A 64 -1.92 -3.85 11.32
C LEU A 64 -0.97 -3.33 12.42
N GLU A 65 0.35 -3.37 12.20
CA GLU A 65 1.34 -2.76 13.09
C GLU A 65 1.46 -1.23 12.89
N GLY A 66 0.93 -0.72 11.77
CA GLY A 66 1.02 0.67 11.29
C GLY A 66 0.38 1.73 12.16
N LYS A 67 -0.29 1.37 13.27
CA LYS A 67 -0.56 2.36 14.33
C LYS A 67 0.71 2.90 15.01
N ARG A 68 1.90 2.34 14.74
CA ARG A 68 3.15 2.84 15.37
C ARG A 68 4.29 3.26 14.46
N GLN A 69 4.30 2.97 13.16
CA GLN A 69 5.45 3.33 12.32
C GLN A 69 5.02 3.84 10.95
N ARG A 70 4.99 5.19 10.83
CA ARG A 70 5.23 5.85 9.53
C ARG A 70 6.48 5.21 8.92
N PRO A 71 6.50 4.89 7.62
CA PRO A 71 7.76 4.66 6.95
C PRO A 71 8.55 5.97 7.10
N ALA A 72 9.58 5.93 7.96
CA ALA A 72 10.53 7.00 8.06
C ALA A 72 11.23 7.06 6.71
N THR A 73 10.80 7.97 5.84
CA THR A 73 11.69 8.61 4.88
C THR A 73 12.73 9.42 5.67
N GLY A 74 13.60 8.71 6.38
CA GLY A 74 14.81 9.25 6.95
C GLY A 74 15.94 8.91 6.01
N PRO A 75 16.51 9.89 5.27
CA PRO A 75 17.88 9.75 4.87
C PRO A 75 18.72 9.88 6.15
N ARG A 76 19.31 8.76 6.58
CA ARG A 76 20.41 8.76 7.54
C ARG A 76 21.69 9.12 6.79
N ARG A 77 22.51 9.97 7.43
CA ARG A 77 23.90 10.40 7.12
C ARG A 77 23.98 11.71 6.33
N LYS A 78 24.73 12.72 6.76
CA LYS A 78 25.93 12.76 7.62
C LYS A 78 25.93 14.01 8.49
#